data_AF-A0A182ETB0-F1
#
_entry.id   AF-A0A182ETB0-F1
#
_cell.length_a   1.000
_cell.length_b   1.000
_cell.length_c   1.000
_cell.angle_alpha   90.00
_cell.angle_beta   90.00
_cell.angle_gamma   90.00
#
_symmetry.space_group_name_H-M   'P 1'
#
loop_
_entity.id
_entity.type
_entity.pdbx_description
1 polymer ?
#
loop_
_entity_poly.entity_id
_entity_poly.type
_entity_poly.pdbx_seq_one_letter_code
_entity_poly.pdbx_strand_id
1 'polypeptide(L)'
;LELEKMSDKEFFDNVEALATKRLEKPKTLKAQAGRFWAEIDSGFYLFERDNIEVPILRKLTKTDVIKYFDKHFAANCSERRKLCTIVYANTENEDTVSKHKYNDAGDATQLPKRIDNIREFKSRLSLYPLPQPAIDISRRVSKKNAAN
;
A
#
# COMPACT_ATOMS: atom_id res chain seq x y z
N LEU A 1 13.68 -16.59 0.89
CA LEU A 1 13.60 -15.22 0.29
C LEU A 1 14.96 -14.52 0.37
N GLU A 2 15.28 -13.58 -0.51
CA GLU A 2 16.53 -12.80 -0.45
C GLU A 2 16.67 -12.05 0.90
N LEU A 3 15.53 -11.69 1.51
CA LEU A 3 15.43 -11.13 2.87
C LEU A 3 15.96 -12.06 3.98
N GLU A 4 15.89 -13.38 3.83
CA GLU A 4 16.44 -14.31 4.83
C GLU A 4 17.96 -14.45 4.70
N LYS A 5 18.48 -14.25 3.49
CA LYS A 5 19.89 -14.40 3.17
C LYS A 5 20.71 -13.15 3.49
N MET A 6 20.08 -11.97 3.53
CA MET A 6 20.78 -10.73 3.88
C MET A 6 21.18 -10.69 5.36
N SER A 7 22.35 -10.09 5.58
CA SER A 7 22.85 -9.79 6.91
C SER A 7 22.00 -8.73 7.60
N ASP A 8 22.05 -8.67 8.94
CA ASP A 8 21.35 -7.62 9.68
C ASP A 8 21.91 -6.23 9.34
N LYS A 9 23.21 -6.15 9.05
CA LYS A 9 23.84 -4.92 8.57
C LYS A 9 23.20 -4.43 7.27
N GLU A 10 23.09 -5.29 6.26
CA GLU A 10 22.45 -4.92 4.98
C GLU A 10 20.97 -4.54 5.16
N PHE A 11 20.26 -5.21 6.07
CA PHE A 11 18.90 -4.83 6.44
C PHE A 11 18.85 -3.41 7.03
N PHE A 12 19.71 -3.10 8.01
CA PHE A 12 19.77 -1.76 8.60
C PHE A 12 20.23 -0.68 7.61
N ASP A 13 21.14 -1.01 6.69
CA ASP A 13 21.54 -0.12 5.61
C ASP A 13 20.34 0.23 4.71
N ASN A 14 19.47 -0.75 4.40
CA ASN A 14 18.21 -0.51 3.68
C ASN A 14 17.20 0.34 4.48
N VAL A 15 17.07 0.08 5.79
CA VAL A 15 16.21 0.87 6.69
C VAL A 15 16.65 2.32 6.73
N GLU A 16 17.96 2.59 6.86
CA GLU A 16 18.49 3.95 6.87
C GLU A 16 18.40 4.64 5.50
N ALA A 17 18.56 3.91 4.40
CA ALA A 17 18.34 4.44 3.06
C ALA A 17 16.88 4.91 2.88
N LEU A 18 15.91 4.11 3.34
CA LEU A 18 14.49 4.49 3.32
C LEU A 18 14.20 5.66 4.26
N ALA A 19 14.74 5.65 5.48
CA ALA A 19 14.59 6.75 6.45
C ALA A 19 15.11 8.07 5.88
N THR A 20 16.29 8.06 5.26
CA THR A 20 16.89 9.24 4.61
C THR A 20 16.00 9.75 3.47
N LYS A 21 15.47 8.85 2.63
CA LYS A 21 14.56 9.21 1.54
C LYS A 21 13.26 9.84 2.05
N ARG A 22 12.69 9.31 3.15
CA ARG A 22 11.48 9.85 3.78
C ARG A 22 11.72 11.24 4.39
N LEU A 23 12.86 11.43 5.05
CA LEU A 23 13.23 12.70 5.69
C LEU A 23 13.77 13.77 4.73
N GLU A 24 13.99 13.45 3.46
CA GLU A 24 14.46 14.42 2.48
C GLU A 24 13.48 15.59 2.41
N LYS A 25 13.97 16.81 2.64
CA LYS A 25 13.16 18.02 2.59
C LYS A 25 12.78 18.35 1.15
N PRO A 26 11.53 18.78 0.87
CA PRO A 26 11.15 19.22 -0.46
C PRO A 26 12.01 20.41 -0.90
N LYS A 27 12.64 20.30 -2.07
CA LYS A 27 13.53 21.32 -2.64
C LYS A 27 12.78 22.45 -3.34
N THR A 28 11.49 22.26 -3.61
CA THR A 28 10.64 23.23 -4.30
C THR A 28 9.30 23.38 -3.59
N LEU A 29 8.69 24.56 -3.73
CA LEU A 29 7.35 24.83 -3.19
C LEU A 29 6.31 23.87 -3.77
N LYS A 30 6.42 23.51 -5.05
CA LYS A 30 5.53 22.53 -5.70
C LYS A 30 5.61 21.16 -5.03
N ALA A 31 6.82 20.69 -4.69
CA ALA A 31 7.00 19.42 -4.00
C ALA A 31 6.41 19.46 -2.59
N GLN A 32 6.61 20.57 -1.86
CA GLN A 32 6.02 20.75 -0.53
C GLN A 32 4.49 20.79 -0.59
N ALA A 33 3.92 21.56 -1.53
CA ALA A 33 2.49 21.62 -1.75
C ALA A 33 1.92 20.25 -2.11
N GLY A 34 2.61 19.46 -2.94
CA GLY A 34 2.22 18.10 -3.28
C GLY A 34 2.14 17.16 -2.06
N ARG A 35 3.08 17.28 -1.11
CA ARG A 35 3.02 16.51 0.16
C ARG A 35 1.79 16.87 0.99
N PHE A 36 1.49 18.16 1.12
CA PHE A 36 0.31 18.59 1.88
C PHE A 36 -0.99 18.20 1.20
N TRP A 37 -1.08 18.33 -0.13
CA TRP A 37 -2.26 17.92 -0.87
C TRP A 37 -2.51 16.42 -0.75
N ALA A 38 -1.48 15.57 -0.75
CA ALA A 38 -1.66 14.14 -0.53
C ALA A 38 -2.32 13.81 0.83
N GLU A 39 -1.96 14.52 1.90
CA GLU A 39 -2.59 14.35 3.22
C GLU A 39 -4.04 14.86 3.28
N ILE A 40 -4.36 15.91 2.50
CA ILE A 40 -5.72 16.45 2.38
C ILE A 40 -6.59 15.48 1.57
N ASP A 41 -6.14 15.07 0.39
CA ASP A 41 -6.86 14.19 -0.53
C ASP A 41 -7.14 12.81 0.08
N SER A 42 -6.19 12.29 0.85
CA SER A 42 -6.36 11.02 1.57
C SER A 42 -7.20 11.13 2.85
N GLY A 43 -7.43 12.35 3.35
CA GLY A 43 -8.22 12.61 4.55
C GLY A 43 -7.52 12.26 5.88
N PHE A 44 -6.22 11.94 5.86
CA PHE A 44 -5.46 11.66 7.08
C PHE A 44 -5.01 12.94 7.81
N TYR A 45 -4.70 14.02 7.07
CA TYR A 45 -4.20 15.28 7.63
C TYR A 45 -2.98 15.12 8.56
N LEU A 46 -2.12 14.12 8.31
CA LEU A 46 -0.93 13.85 9.12
C LEU A 46 0.28 14.55 8.51
N PHE A 47 0.36 15.88 8.63
CA PHE A 47 1.39 16.67 7.94
C PHE A 47 2.82 16.40 8.42
N GLU A 48 2.99 15.89 9.64
CA GLU A 48 4.29 15.51 10.22
C GLU A 48 4.57 14.00 10.11
N ARG A 49 3.89 13.31 9.17
CA ARG A 49 3.98 11.85 8.98
C ARG A 49 5.41 11.32 9.00
N ASP A 50 6.32 11.95 8.25
CA ASP A 50 7.71 11.48 8.14
C ASP A 50 8.44 11.53 9.49
N ASN A 51 8.18 12.55 10.32
CA ASN A 51 8.79 12.67 11.65
C ASN A 51 8.25 11.62 12.64
N ILE A 52 7.05 11.10 12.40
CA ILE A 52 6.39 10.09 13.25
C ILE A 52 6.72 8.68 12.80
N GLU A 53 6.66 8.40 11.49
CA GLU A 53 6.85 7.07 10.93
C GLU A 53 8.34 6.65 10.92
N VAL A 54 9.28 7.57 10.69
CA VAL A 54 10.71 7.21 10.59
C VAL A 54 11.30 6.68 11.91
N PRO A 55 11.00 7.25 13.10
CA PRO A 55 11.41 6.66 14.36
C PRO A 55 10.85 5.25 14.61
N ILE A 56 9.66 4.94 14.06
CA ILE A 56 9.07 3.60 14.14
C ILE A 56 9.76 2.66 13.16
N LEU A 57 9.99 3.12 11.92
CA LEU A 57 10.70 2.39 10.87
C LEU A 57 12.08 1.91 11.36
N ARG A 58 12.83 2.76 12.06
CA ARG A 58 14.16 2.43 12.62
C ARG A 58 14.14 1.36 13.72
N LYS A 59 12.97 1.08 14.32
CA LYS A 59 12.81 0.05 15.34
C LYS A 59 12.43 -1.31 14.75
N LEU A 60 12.09 -1.38 13.47
CA LEU A 60 11.71 -2.64 12.83
C LEU A 60 12.89 -3.59 12.76
N THR A 61 12.64 -4.87 13.01
CA THR A 61 13.62 -5.93 12.83
C THR A 61 13.38 -6.69 11.53
N LYS A 62 14.42 -7.35 11.02
CA LYS A 62 14.31 -8.26 9.88
C LYS A 62 13.22 -9.32 10.09
N THR A 63 13.13 -9.85 11.30
CA THR A 63 12.13 -10.84 11.69
C THR A 63 10.70 -10.29 11.61
N ASP A 64 10.46 -9.02 11.95
CA ASP A 64 9.14 -8.41 11.84
C ASP A 64 8.67 -8.34 10.38
N VAL A 65 9.59 -7.97 9.48
CA VAL A 65 9.30 -7.88 8.04
C VAL A 65 9.06 -9.26 7.45
N ILE A 66 9.84 -10.28 7.83
CA ILE A 66 9.62 -11.67 7.41
C ILE A 66 8.25 -12.16 7.89
N LYS A 67 7.91 -11.97 9.18
CA LYS A 67 6.60 -12.36 9.72
C LYS A 67 5.45 -11.66 8.98
N TYR A 68 5.60 -10.38 8.68
CA TYR A 68 4.59 -9.63 7.92
C TYR A 68 4.46 -10.16 6.48
N PHE A 69 5.58 -10.50 5.84
CA PHE A 69 5.60 -11.12 4.52
C PHE A 69 4.89 -12.48 4.52
N ASP A 70 5.26 -13.36 5.44
CA ASP A 70 4.68 -14.70 5.57
C ASP A 70 3.18 -14.63 5.86
N LYS A 71 2.77 -13.64 6.66
CA LYS A 71 1.37 -13.43 7.01
C LYS A 71 0.53 -12.86 5.87
N HIS A 72 1.05 -12.02 4.97
CA HIS A 72 0.21 -11.31 4.00
C HIS A 72 0.53 -11.57 2.52
N PHE A 73 1.70 -12.11 2.21
CA PHE A 73 2.21 -12.20 0.83
C PHE A 73 2.64 -13.60 0.42
N ALA A 74 3.09 -14.44 1.37
CA ALA A 74 3.53 -15.80 1.08
C ALA A 74 2.43 -16.65 0.42
N ALA A 75 2.87 -17.58 -0.43
CA ALA A 75 2.04 -18.43 -1.28
C ALA A 75 0.86 -19.08 -0.52
N ASN A 76 1.18 -19.67 0.62
CA ASN A 76 0.32 -20.58 1.36
C ASN A 76 -0.42 -19.89 2.53
N CYS A 77 -0.46 -18.56 2.58
CA CYS A 77 -1.05 -17.85 3.70
C CYS A 77 -2.55 -17.55 3.52
N SER A 78 -3.32 -17.67 4.60
CA SER A 78 -4.76 -17.45 4.64
C SER A 78 -5.19 -15.98 4.53
N GLU A 79 -4.34 -15.03 4.95
CA GLU A 79 -4.66 -13.59 4.89
C GLU A 79 -4.20 -12.91 3.59
N ARG A 80 -3.65 -13.69 2.64
CA ARG A 80 -3.18 -13.17 1.36
C ARG A 80 -4.36 -12.66 0.52
N ARG A 81 -4.28 -11.40 0.10
CA ARG A 81 -5.26 -10.77 -0.81
C ARG A 81 -4.55 -10.29 -2.08
N LYS A 82 -4.67 -11.04 -3.17
CA LYS A 82 -4.03 -10.75 -4.47
C LYS A 82 -5.08 -10.40 -5.52
N LEU A 83 -4.89 -9.28 -6.20
CA LEU A 83 -5.63 -8.88 -7.40
C LEU A 83 -4.61 -8.73 -8.54
N CYS A 84 -4.91 -9.29 -9.71
CA CYS A 84 -4.08 -9.18 -10.89
C CYS A 84 -4.91 -8.61 -12.04
N THR A 85 -4.38 -7.60 -12.72
CA THR A 85 -4.96 -7.05 -13.95
C THR A 85 -4.00 -7.38 -15.09
N ILE A 86 -4.51 -8.09 -16.09
CA ILE A 86 -3.74 -8.45 -17.29
C ILE A 86 -4.33 -7.66 -18.45
N VAL A 87 -3.47 -6.96 -19.18
CA VAL A 87 -3.85 -6.18 -20.36
C VAL A 87 -3.25 -6.89 -21.57
N TYR A 88 -4.12 -7.27 -22.51
CA TYR A 88 -3.73 -7.98 -23.71
C TYR A 88 -3.56 -7.02 -24.89
N ALA A 89 -2.74 -7.42 -25.86
CA ALA A 89 -2.61 -6.71 -27.11
C ALA A 89 -3.90 -6.83 -27.94
N ASN A 90 -4.14 -5.88 -28.84
CA ASN A 90 -5.35 -5.88 -29.67
C ASN A 90 -5.44 -7.07 -30.66
N THR A 91 -4.34 -7.80 -30.85
CA THR A 91 -4.28 -9.03 -31.64
C THR A 91 -4.79 -10.25 -30.90
N GLU A 92 -4.94 -10.16 -29.57
CA GLU A 92 -5.46 -11.23 -28.73
C GLU A 92 -6.99 -11.16 -28.69
N ASN A 93 -7.63 -12.32 -28.84
CA ASN A 93 -9.07 -12.45 -28.76
C ASN A 93 -9.45 -13.21 -27.48
N GLU A 94 -10.74 -13.21 -27.13
CA GLU A 94 -11.24 -13.89 -25.93
C GLU A 94 -10.85 -15.39 -25.89
N ASP A 95 -10.79 -16.04 -27.05
CA ASP A 95 -10.36 -17.43 -27.19
C ASP A 95 -8.87 -17.64 -26.90
N THR A 96 -8.01 -16.67 -27.27
CA THR A 96 -6.57 -16.76 -27.00
C THR A 96 -6.29 -16.41 -25.53
N VAL A 97 -6.99 -15.41 -25.01
CA VAL A 97 -6.97 -15.03 -23.59
C VAL A 97 -7.38 -16.19 -22.69
N SER A 98 -8.48 -16.87 -23.01
CA SER A 98 -8.98 -18.00 -22.22
C SER A 98 -8.09 -19.25 -22.31
N LYS A 99 -7.30 -19.35 -23.38
CA LYS A 99 -6.30 -20.43 -23.57
C LYS A 99 -4.97 -20.15 -22.88
N HIS A 100 -4.73 -18.93 -22.39
CA HIS A 100 -3.59 -18.69 -21.52
C HIS A 100 -3.77 -19.50 -20.24
N LYS A 101 -3.14 -20.68 -20.24
CA LYS A 101 -2.95 -21.45 -19.03
C LYS A 101 -2.14 -20.58 -18.09
N TYR A 102 -2.74 -20.23 -16.95
CA TYR A 102 -1.95 -19.77 -15.83
C TYR A 102 -1.04 -20.95 -15.47
N ASN A 103 0.22 -20.88 -15.87
CA ASN A 103 1.16 -21.96 -15.60
C ASN A 103 1.13 -22.22 -14.08
N ASP A 104 0.87 -23.45 -13.68
CA ASP A 104 0.93 -23.94 -12.28
C ASP A 104 2.33 -23.79 -11.65
N ALA A 105 3.26 -23.10 -12.32
CA ALA A 105 4.56 -22.69 -11.83
C ALA A 105 4.53 -21.36 -11.04
N GLY A 106 3.34 -20.90 -10.64
CA GLY A 106 3.18 -19.77 -9.73
C GLY A 106 3.04 -20.19 -8.26
N ASP A 107 3.31 -19.26 -7.34
CA ASP A 107 3.15 -19.35 -5.88
C ASP A 107 1.68 -19.51 -5.41
N ALA A 108 0.82 -20.21 -6.14
CA ALA A 108 -0.61 -20.24 -5.86
C ALA A 108 -1.11 -21.67 -5.63
N THR A 109 -1.39 -22.00 -4.38
CA THR A 109 -2.18 -23.19 -3.99
C THR A 109 -3.64 -23.08 -4.47
N GLN A 110 -4.09 -21.88 -4.85
CA GLN A 110 -5.46 -21.59 -5.28
C GLN A 110 -5.50 -21.16 -6.74
N LEU A 111 -6.39 -21.78 -7.50
CA LEU A 111 -6.65 -21.39 -8.88
C LEU A 111 -7.20 -19.95 -8.93
N PRO A 112 -6.69 -19.08 -9.81
CA PRO A 112 -7.18 -17.72 -9.94
C PRO A 112 -8.62 -17.72 -10.42
N LYS A 113 -9.47 -16.89 -9.79
CA LYS A 113 -10.85 -16.66 -10.24
C LYS A 113 -10.89 -15.41 -11.12
N ARG A 114 -11.22 -15.59 -12.40
CA ARG A 114 -11.43 -14.47 -13.34
C ARG A 114 -12.62 -13.63 -12.89
N ILE A 115 -12.48 -12.31 -13.04
CA ILE A 115 -13.55 -11.35 -12.76
C ILE A 115 -14.17 -10.93 -14.09
N ASP A 116 -15.38 -11.43 -14.36
CA ASP A 116 -16.10 -11.10 -15.60
C ASP A 116 -16.96 -9.83 -15.45
N ASN A 117 -17.43 -9.55 -14.23
CA ASN A 117 -18.24 -8.37 -13.93
C ASN A 117 -17.70 -7.62 -12.70
N ILE A 118 -17.16 -6.42 -12.94
CA ILE A 118 -16.58 -5.57 -11.89
C ILE A 118 -17.62 -5.13 -10.86
N ARG A 119 -18.89 -4.89 -11.27
CA ARG A 119 -19.95 -4.44 -10.37
C ARG A 119 -20.33 -5.53 -9.38
N GLU A 120 -20.51 -6.76 -9.88
CA GLU A 120 -20.80 -7.92 -9.04
C GLU A 120 -19.64 -8.22 -8.09
N PHE A 121 -18.40 -8.15 -8.59
CA PHE A 121 -17.22 -8.32 -7.77
C PHE A 121 -17.17 -7.31 -6.62
N LYS A 122 -17.38 -6.02 -6.91
CA LYS A 122 -17.39 -4.96 -5.89
C LYS A 122 -18.52 -5.14 -4.87
N SER A 123 -19.72 -5.55 -5.29
CA SER A 123 -20.85 -5.72 -4.36
C SER A 123 -20.71 -6.91 -3.41
N ARG A 124 -19.88 -7.90 -3.75
CA ARG A 124 -19.65 -9.10 -2.92
C ARG A 124 -18.56 -8.92 -1.87
N LEU A 125 -17.84 -7.80 -1.88
CA LEU A 125 -16.73 -7.53 -0.96
C LEU A 125 -17.12 -6.49 0.08
N SER A 126 -16.63 -6.68 1.31
CA SER A 126 -16.71 -5.64 2.32
C SER A 126 -15.79 -4.48 1.96
N LEU A 127 -16.22 -3.26 2.30
CA LEU A 127 -15.42 -2.06 2.15
C LEU A 127 -14.59 -1.85 3.43
N TYR A 128 -13.35 -1.39 3.25
CA TYR A 128 -12.53 -0.95 4.37
C TYR A 128 -13.14 0.30 5.02
N PRO A 129 -12.90 0.51 6.33
CA PRO A 129 -13.33 1.74 7.00
C PRO A 129 -12.65 2.96 6.39
N LEU A 130 -13.28 4.12 6.57
CA LEU A 130 -12.72 5.39 6.11
C LEU A 130 -11.49 5.80 6.95
N PRO A 131 -10.51 6.49 6.34
CA PRO A 131 -9.39 7.12 7.05
C PRO A 131 -9.86 7.94 8.25
N GLN A 132 -9.14 7.83 9.35
CA GLN A 132 -9.39 8.63 10.56
C GLN A 132 -8.46 9.85 10.53
N PRO A 133 -9.00 11.08 10.51
CA PRO A 133 -8.19 12.30 10.56
C PRO A 133 -7.32 12.35 11.81
N ALA A 134 -6.03 12.68 11.66
CA ALA A 134 -5.11 12.90 12.77
C ALA A 134 -5.45 14.17 13.58
N ILE A 135 -6.26 15.07 13.00
CA ILE A 135 -6.72 16.31 13.62
C ILE A 135 -8.24 16.40 13.58
N ASP A 136 -8.83 17.04 14.59
CA ASP A 136 -10.26 17.33 14.61
C ASP A 136 -10.59 18.48 13.63
N ILE A 137 -11.18 18.12 12.49
CA ILE A 137 -11.61 19.04 11.45
C ILE A 137 -12.97 19.70 11.76
N SER A 138 -13.83 19.04 12.54
CA SER A 138 -15.21 19.49 12.82
C SER A 138 -15.24 20.69 13.77
N ARG A 139 -14.35 20.72 14.77
CA ARG A 139 -14.27 21.82 15.75
C ARG A 139 -13.85 23.17 15.15
N ARG A 140 -13.17 23.17 14.00
CA ARG A 140 -12.70 24.41 13.34
C ARG A 140 -13.78 25.11 12.53
N VAL A 141 -14.85 24.41 12.13
CA VAL A 141 -15.97 25.00 11.37
C VAL A 141 -16.87 25.83 12.29
N SER A 142 -17.16 25.34 13.51
CA SER A 142 -18.07 26.03 14.44
C SER A 142 -17.53 27.37 14.95
N LYS A 143 -16.21 27.57 15.02
CA LYS A 143 -15.62 28.87 15.44
C LYS A 143 -15.77 29.99 14.41
N LYS A 144 -15.99 29.67 13.13
CA LYS A 144 -16.22 30.70 12.09
C LYS A 144 -17.67 31.22 12.05
N ASN A 145 -18.62 30.45 12.55
CA ASN A 145 -20.04 30.83 12.53
C ASN A 145 -20.50 31.55 13.81
N ALA A 146 -19.64 31.68 14.81
CA ALA A 146 -19.94 32.37 16.07
C ALA A 146 -19.34 33.79 16.15
N ALA A 147 -18.82 34.31 15.04
CA ALA A 147 -18.18 35.62 14.93
C ALA A 147 -18.86 36.56 13.92
N ASN A 148 -20.14 36.29 13.59
CA ASN A 148 -21.03 37.19 12.84
C ASN A 148 -22.23 37.56 13.71
#